data_AF-A0A971YAF5-F1
#
_entry.id   AF-A0A971YAF5-F1
#
_cell.length_a   1.000
_cell.length_b   1.000
_cell.length_c   1.000
_cell.angle_alpha   90.00
_cell.angle_beta   90.00
_cell.angle_gamma   90.00
#
_symmetry.space_group_name_H-M   'P 1'
#
loop_
_entity.id
_entity.type
_entity.pdbx_description
1 polymer ?
#
loop_
_entity_poly.entity_id
_entity_poly.type
_entity_poly.pdbx_seq_one_letter_code
_entity_poly.pdbx_strand_id
1 'polypeptide(L)'
;MTPMMEQYMRVKNEYPDALLFFRMGDFFELFCEDAEIAARELQIALTSRNPNAENPVPMCGMPHHAINEYLRQLLDKGYKIALCDQVEDPRQAKGLVRREVTRVFTPGTVLEDINLDAKEHNFLAALFWDPDLGGGLAWVDYSTGTWSGLQSKTEATLWQWLVKMNPREVLLTEAQALPVSLDDWKPRISRYPQKSYFDGPGAVAKILSAQGVASLTTLDLDDKPALVRCCGALLTYLELTQKQETHHLRPFSPLNLSATLLLDEITERNLELFRTMDGRKGRGTLWQVLDQTQTPMGGRLLESRLRQPYKDLASIASCQDMVAFFHAQDALRESLRQHLKQVYDLERLCTRIAVNRCTPRDFSALIATLTVLPALQDALAQADQAPARLRTMLATWDNAVDVHTLLSQALADSLPPVITDGGLFRLGYDPVLDGLIELTDNGEAALRSMLEQERAASDLPRLKLGYTKVFGYYFELSKAQQAEPPAHFIRRQTLVNAERYITEELKNLEENLLSASDKRKAREYELFVALREEVASHRERFMAMAMILAELDVAVGLAQAARKWDWTRPELHDGLDITIRAGRHPVVEAVQGRAAYIPNDLTVDDQGRLLIITGPNMAGKSTILRQAALIC
;
A
#
# COMPACT_ATOMS: atom_id res chain seq x y z
N MET A 1 26.61 20.59 23.72
CA MET A 1 25.59 20.28 22.70
C MET A 1 24.29 20.97 23.11
N THR A 2 23.39 21.37 22.21
CA THR A 2 22.12 22.00 22.65
C THR A 2 21.16 20.92 23.15
N PRO A 3 20.19 21.23 24.05
CA PRO A 3 19.22 20.24 24.54
C PRO A 3 18.44 19.52 23.44
N MET A 4 18.15 20.22 22.33
CA MET A 4 17.51 19.62 21.15
C MET A 4 18.43 18.62 20.45
N MET A 5 19.71 18.96 20.25
CA MET A 5 20.66 18.03 19.64
C MET A 5 20.93 16.82 20.54
N GLU A 6 20.90 16.97 21.87
CA GLU A 6 20.96 15.84 22.81
C GLU A 6 19.76 14.91 22.63
N GLN A 7 18.55 15.46 22.50
CA GLN A 7 17.36 14.68 22.19
C GLN A 7 17.48 13.96 20.83
N TYR A 8 17.94 14.66 19.79
CA TYR A 8 18.16 14.07 18.46
C TYR A 8 19.17 12.91 18.51
N MET A 9 20.35 13.12 19.12
CA MET A 9 21.39 12.09 19.21
C MET A 9 20.94 10.87 20.00
N ARG A 10 20.17 11.08 21.09
CA ARG A 10 19.58 9.98 21.84
C ARG A 10 18.67 9.13 20.96
N VAL A 11 17.77 9.75 20.21
CA VAL A 11 16.86 9.04 19.30
C VAL A 11 17.64 8.38 18.16
N LYS A 12 18.62 9.06 17.57
CA LYS A 12 19.44 8.50 16.49
C LYS A 12 20.23 7.26 16.93
N ASN A 13 20.71 7.23 18.17
CA ASN A 13 21.41 6.07 18.72
C ASN A 13 20.51 4.83 18.88
N GLU A 14 19.19 5.01 18.98
CA GLU A 14 18.23 3.90 18.98
C GLU A 14 17.98 3.34 17.57
N TYR A 15 18.19 4.15 16.52
CA TYR A 15 17.96 3.80 15.11
C TYR A 15 19.19 4.14 14.24
N PRO A 16 20.35 3.52 14.49
CA PRO A 16 21.59 3.87 13.79
C PRO A 16 21.55 3.55 12.29
N ASP A 17 20.75 2.57 11.87
CA ASP A 17 20.60 2.10 10.48
C ASP A 17 19.50 2.81 9.68
N ALA A 18 18.80 3.78 10.28
CA ALA A 18 17.71 4.52 9.64
C ALA A 18 17.98 6.02 9.61
N LEU A 19 17.58 6.70 8.53
CA LEU A 19 17.56 8.15 8.44
C LEU A 19 16.53 8.71 9.42
N LEU A 20 16.94 9.58 10.33
CA LEU A 20 16.07 10.13 11.36
C LEU A 20 15.40 11.42 10.89
N PHE A 21 14.13 11.31 10.48
CA PHE A 21 13.29 12.45 10.16
C PHE A 21 12.78 13.06 11.48
N PHE A 22 13.36 14.17 11.91
CA PHE A 22 13.07 14.76 13.20
C PHE A 22 12.17 16.00 13.08
N ARG A 23 10.96 15.96 13.66
CA ARG A 23 10.00 17.06 13.49
C ARG A 23 10.42 18.34 14.21
N MET A 24 10.58 19.41 13.45
CA MET A 24 10.95 20.75 13.90
C MET A 24 9.95 21.77 13.36
N GLY A 25 8.88 22.02 14.13
CA GLY A 25 7.77 22.87 13.68
C GLY A 25 7.06 22.23 12.48
N ASP A 26 7.00 22.98 11.37
CA ASP A 26 6.35 22.54 10.12
C ASP A 26 7.27 21.75 9.19
N PHE A 27 8.49 21.41 9.62
CA PHE A 27 9.48 20.67 8.83
C PHE A 27 9.90 19.38 9.52
N PHE A 28 10.31 18.40 8.73
CA PHE A 28 11.22 17.35 9.20
C PHE A 28 12.64 17.74 8.83
N GLU A 29 13.51 17.79 9.83
CA GLU A 29 14.93 18.10 9.69
C GLU A 29 15.75 16.83 9.94
N LEU A 30 16.85 16.69 9.19
CA LEU A 30 17.89 15.68 9.42
C LEU A 30 19.20 16.42 9.70
N PHE A 31 20.07 15.81 10.50
CA PHE A 31 21.35 16.39 10.89
C PHE A 31 22.53 15.44 10.65
N CYS A 32 23.73 16.02 10.56
CA CYS A 32 24.99 15.27 10.43
C CYS A 32 24.98 14.40 9.16
N GLU A 33 25.45 13.15 9.25
CA GLU A 33 25.53 12.22 8.12
C GLU A 33 24.17 11.98 7.45
N ASP A 34 23.09 11.90 8.23
CA ASP A 34 21.73 11.73 7.69
C ASP A 34 21.35 12.89 6.76
N ALA A 35 21.77 14.12 7.09
CA ALA A 35 21.53 15.29 6.25
C ALA A 35 22.30 15.23 4.94
N GLU A 36 23.55 14.79 4.97
CA GLU A 36 24.39 14.67 3.78
C GLU A 36 23.85 13.59 2.82
N ILE A 37 23.46 12.44 3.38
CA ILE A 37 22.82 11.36 2.63
C ILE A 37 21.52 11.86 2.01
N ALA A 38 20.60 12.40 2.82
CA ALA A 38 19.30 12.84 2.33
C ALA A 38 19.41 13.97 1.30
N ALA A 39 20.30 14.94 1.51
CA ALA A 39 20.51 16.02 0.55
C ALA A 39 21.00 15.51 -0.82
N ARG A 40 21.95 14.57 -0.83
CA ARG A 40 22.46 13.95 -2.07
C ARG A 40 21.37 13.12 -2.76
N GLU A 41 20.68 12.28 -2.00
CA GLU A 41 19.72 11.33 -2.57
C GLU A 41 18.41 11.98 -3.02
N LEU A 42 17.95 13.02 -2.32
CA LEU A 42 16.73 13.77 -2.63
C LEU A 42 16.98 15.01 -3.49
N GLN A 43 18.24 15.35 -3.75
CA GLN A 43 18.66 16.56 -4.45
C GLN A 43 18.08 17.85 -3.82
N ILE A 44 18.05 17.89 -2.49
CA ILE A 44 17.63 19.06 -1.71
C ILE A 44 18.84 19.82 -1.17
N ALA A 45 18.63 21.09 -0.80
CA ALA A 45 19.72 21.92 -0.30
C ALA A 45 20.29 21.39 1.02
N LEU A 46 21.61 21.10 1.02
CA LEU A 46 22.38 20.91 2.24
C LEU A 46 22.78 22.27 2.80
N THR A 47 22.39 22.53 4.04
CA THR A 47 22.67 23.77 4.77
C THR A 47 23.38 23.43 6.07
N SER A 48 23.61 24.42 6.93
CA SER A 48 24.14 24.20 8.27
C SER A 48 23.33 24.93 9.32
N ARG A 49 23.15 24.26 10.46
CA ARG A 49 22.60 24.87 11.65
C ARG A 49 23.72 25.60 12.40
N ASN A 50 23.44 26.85 12.78
CA ASN A 50 24.43 27.77 13.36
C ASN A 50 25.68 27.92 12.47
N PRO A 51 25.54 28.49 11.25
CA PRO A 51 26.64 28.58 10.28
C PRO A 51 27.87 29.35 10.79
N ASN A 52 27.70 30.19 11.82
CA ASN A 52 28.76 30.99 12.43
C ASN A 52 29.41 30.33 13.66
N ALA A 53 29.04 29.08 14.02
CA ALA A 53 29.68 28.34 15.10
C ALA A 53 31.01 27.73 14.64
N GLU A 54 31.94 27.47 15.57
CA GLU A 54 33.22 26.80 15.25
C GLU A 54 33.02 25.43 14.56
N ASN A 55 31.96 24.71 14.94
CA ASN A 55 31.56 23.44 14.33
C ASN A 55 30.10 23.53 13.86
N PRO A 56 29.84 23.97 12.62
CA PRO A 56 28.50 24.02 12.07
C PRO A 56 27.97 22.59 11.84
N VAL A 57 26.70 22.36 12.18
CA VAL A 57 26.08 21.03 12.05
C VAL A 57 25.40 20.93 10.67
N PRO A 58 25.78 19.99 9.79
CA PRO A 58 25.09 19.76 8.52
C PRO A 58 23.60 19.51 8.74
N MET A 59 22.75 20.12 7.92
CA MET A 59 21.30 20.04 8.04
C MET A 59 20.62 20.12 6.67
N CYS A 60 19.62 19.28 6.46
CA CYS A 60 18.63 19.46 5.40
C CYS A 60 17.22 19.24 5.97
N GLY A 61 16.20 19.76 5.31
CA GLY A 61 14.83 19.61 5.78
C GLY A 61 13.80 19.69 4.67
N MET A 62 12.61 19.16 4.95
CA MET A 62 11.48 19.14 4.04
C MET A 62 10.17 19.48 4.78
N PRO A 63 9.21 20.13 4.11
CA PRO A 63 7.92 20.46 4.73
C PRO A 63 7.17 19.19 5.14
N HIS A 64 6.60 19.17 6.35
CA HIS A 64 5.95 17.99 6.89
C HIS A 64 4.74 17.52 6.06
N HIS A 65 4.03 18.45 5.41
CA HIS A 65 2.91 18.14 4.52
C HIS A 65 3.32 17.48 3.21
N ALA A 66 4.60 17.55 2.82
CA ALA A 66 5.12 17.05 1.55
C ALA A 66 5.98 15.79 1.70
N ILE A 67 6.04 15.18 2.89
CA ILE A 67 7.00 14.10 3.19
C ILE A 67 6.84 12.86 2.31
N ASN A 68 5.63 12.54 1.85
CA ASN A 68 5.33 11.29 1.17
C ASN A 68 6.17 11.08 -0.10
N GLU A 69 6.44 12.15 -0.85
CA GLU A 69 7.29 12.08 -2.05
C GLU A 69 8.77 11.81 -1.71
N TYR A 70 9.26 12.38 -0.60
CA TYR A 70 10.62 12.16 -0.12
C TYR A 70 10.79 10.75 0.46
N LEU A 71 9.80 10.28 1.24
CA LEU A 71 9.75 8.90 1.74
C LEU A 71 9.83 7.91 0.57
N ARG A 72 9.06 8.15 -0.50
CA ARG A 72 9.10 7.33 -1.71
C ARG A 72 10.48 7.20 -2.32
N GLN A 73 11.13 8.32 -2.61
CA GLN A 73 12.43 8.30 -3.27
C GLN A 73 13.50 7.57 -2.44
N LEU A 74 13.50 7.75 -1.12
CA LEU A 74 14.44 7.10 -0.22
C LEU A 74 14.16 5.60 -0.06
N LEU A 75 12.89 5.22 0.07
CA LEU A 75 12.48 3.81 0.18
C LEU A 75 12.79 3.03 -1.11
N ASP A 76 12.56 3.65 -2.29
CA ASP A 76 12.90 3.06 -3.59
C ASP A 76 14.42 2.81 -3.74
N LYS A 77 15.24 3.60 -3.03
CA LYS A 77 16.70 3.44 -2.94
C LYS A 77 17.15 2.49 -1.82
N GLY A 78 16.22 1.92 -1.06
CA GLY A 78 16.50 0.95 0.00
C GLY A 78 16.79 1.55 1.38
N TYR A 79 16.61 2.85 1.58
CA TYR A 79 16.83 3.47 2.89
C TYR A 79 15.68 3.17 3.87
N LYS A 80 16.03 2.99 5.14
CA LYS A 80 15.07 3.01 6.25
C LYS A 80 14.95 4.41 6.81
N ILE A 81 13.76 4.77 7.29
CA ILE A 81 13.46 6.13 7.75
C ILE A 81 12.72 6.06 9.08
N ALA A 82 13.31 6.56 10.15
CA ALA A 82 12.65 6.70 11.44
C ALA A 82 11.95 8.06 11.51
N LEU A 83 10.62 8.07 11.62
CA LEU A 83 9.83 9.29 11.73
C LEU A 83 9.65 9.66 13.21
N CYS A 84 10.32 10.71 13.64
CA CYS A 84 10.25 11.22 15.00
C CYS A 84 9.37 12.46 15.07
N ASP A 85 8.18 12.28 15.66
CA ASP A 85 7.12 13.29 15.71
C ASP A 85 6.91 13.81 17.14
N GLN A 86 6.26 14.96 17.26
CA GLN A 86 5.84 15.55 18.52
C GLN A 86 4.63 14.78 19.06
N VAL A 87 4.76 14.24 20.27
CA VAL A 87 3.70 13.46 20.94
C VAL A 87 2.92 14.28 21.96
N GLU A 88 3.28 15.55 22.13
CA GLU A 88 2.67 16.51 23.05
C GLU A 88 2.27 17.76 22.28
N ASP A 89 1.18 18.41 22.70
CA ASP A 89 0.81 19.71 22.16
C ASP A 89 1.89 20.75 22.53
N PRO A 90 2.55 21.39 21.54
CA PRO A 90 3.54 22.42 21.79
C PRO A 90 3.03 23.58 22.64
N ARG A 91 1.71 23.85 22.62
CA ARG A 91 1.06 24.90 23.42
C ARG A 91 0.96 24.55 24.90
N GLN A 92 0.99 23.26 25.23
CA GLN A 92 0.84 22.75 26.59
C GLN A 92 2.18 22.31 27.20
N ALA A 93 3.21 22.13 26.38
CA ALA A 93 4.53 21.68 26.82
C ALA A 93 5.28 22.76 27.62
N LYS A 94 5.80 22.39 28.80
CA LYS A 94 6.75 23.21 29.57
C LYS A 94 8.17 22.81 29.17
N GLY A 95 8.84 23.64 28.36
CA GLY A 95 10.22 23.39 27.91
C GLY A 95 10.28 22.75 26.53
N LEU A 96 11.18 21.78 26.32
CA LEU A 96 11.34 21.11 25.02
C LEU A 96 10.23 20.08 24.80
N VAL A 97 9.46 20.24 23.73
CA VAL A 97 8.38 19.32 23.34
C VAL A 97 8.92 17.89 23.23
N ARG A 98 8.26 16.92 23.89
CA ARG A 98 8.63 15.51 23.77
C ARG A 98 8.39 15.01 22.36
N ARG A 99 9.35 14.21 21.89
CA ARG A 99 9.33 13.59 20.58
C ARG A 99 9.69 12.14 20.69
N GLU A 100 9.00 11.32 19.92
CA GLU A 100 9.18 9.89 19.88
C GLU A 100 9.09 9.39 18.45
N VAL A 101 9.75 8.27 18.16
CA VAL A 101 9.63 7.62 16.86
C VAL A 101 8.28 6.95 16.78
N THR A 102 7.39 7.50 15.95
CA THR A 102 6.02 7.01 15.78
C THR A 102 5.92 5.88 14.76
N ARG A 103 6.90 5.78 13.86
CA ARG A 103 7.03 4.71 12.87
C ARG A 103 8.44 4.69 12.27
N VAL A 104 8.89 3.50 11.86
CA VAL A 104 10.05 3.32 10.99
C VAL A 104 9.54 2.81 9.64
N PHE A 105 9.74 3.60 8.59
CA PHE A 105 9.45 3.19 7.22
C PHE A 105 10.61 2.34 6.70
N THR A 106 10.28 1.18 6.14
CA THR A 106 11.25 0.26 5.55
C THR A 106 10.74 -0.22 4.21
N PRO A 107 11.62 -0.61 3.26
CA PRO A 107 11.18 -1.09 1.96
C PRO A 107 10.19 -2.26 2.02
N GLY A 108 10.28 -3.11 3.04
CA GLY A 108 9.40 -4.27 3.23
C GLY A 108 8.06 -3.99 3.95
N THR A 109 7.84 -2.80 4.52
CA THR A 109 6.70 -2.54 5.44
C THR A 109 5.83 -1.35 5.03
N VAL A 110 5.86 -0.98 3.76
CA VAL A 110 5.14 0.19 3.25
C VAL A 110 3.64 -0.10 3.08
N LEU A 111 2.81 0.90 3.39
CA LEU A 111 1.34 0.85 3.25
C LEU A 111 0.80 1.90 2.28
N GLU A 112 1.58 2.93 2.04
CA GLU A 112 1.25 4.09 1.22
C GLU A 112 1.23 3.69 -0.26
N ASP A 113 0.11 3.93 -0.93
CA ASP A 113 -0.07 3.56 -2.35
C ASP A 113 1.00 4.15 -3.27
N ILE A 114 1.56 5.32 -2.91
CA ILE A 114 2.60 5.99 -3.71
C ILE A 114 3.90 5.18 -3.80
N ASN A 115 4.12 4.27 -2.86
CA ASN A 115 5.31 3.44 -2.75
C ASN A 115 5.12 2.01 -3.25
N LEU A 116 3.88 1.63 -3.54
CA LEU A 116 3.55 0.24 -3.85
C LEU A 116 3.23 0.12 -5.34
N ASP A 117 3.77 -0.91 -5.98
CA ASP A 117 3.23 -1.35 -7.25
C ASP A 117 1.85 -1.94 -6.99
N ALA A 118 0.83 -1.47 -7.70
CA ALA A 118 -0.55 -1.84 -7.42
C ALA A 118 -0.78 -3.35 -7.62
N LYS A 119 -0.16 -3.95 -8.64
CA LYS A 119 -0.41 -5.35 -9.02
C LYS A 119 0.64 -6.33 -8.52
N GLU A 120 1.63 -5.87 -7.75
CA GLU A 120 2.66 -6.74 -7.16
C GLU A 120 2.59 -6.73 -5.64
N HIS A 121 3.04 -7.84 -5.05
CA HIS A 121 3.24 -7.94 -3.62
C HIS A 121 4.48 -7.18 -3.15
N ASN A 122 4.41 -6.64 -1.94
CA ASN A 122 5.54 -5.98 -1.28
C ASN A 122 6.02 -6.81 -0.09
N PHE A 123 6.75 -7.89 -0.39
CA PHE A 123 7.17 -8.84 0.64
C PHE A 123 8.34 -8.33 1.49
N LEU A 124 8.21 -8.50 2.79
CA LEU A 124 9.30 -8.63 3.76
C LEU A 124 9.52 -10.13 4.02
N ALA A 125 10.77 -10.58 4.03
CA ALA A 125 11.10 -11.98 4.33
C ALA A 125 12.05 -12.12 5.51
N ALA A 126 12.05 -13.25 6.18
CA ALA A 126 13.03 -13.65 7.17
C ALA A 126 13.55 -15.06 6.85
N LEU A 127 14.86 -15.23 6.85
CA LEU A 127 15.51 -16.53 6.61
C LEU A 127 16.45 -16.87 7.76
N PHE A 128 16.34 -18.11 8.22
CA PHE A 128 17.18 -18.68 9.27
C PHE A 128 17.72 -20.03 8.80
N TRP A 129 19.03 -20.25 8.93
CA TRP A 129 19.67 -21.53 8.66
C TRP A 129 20.47 -22.00 9.87
N ASP A 130 20.31 -23.26 10.23
CA ASP A 130 21.10 -23.97 11.22
C ASP A 130 21.45 -25.37 10.69
N PRO A 131 22.72 -25.81 10.78
CA PRO A 131 23.13 -27.12 10.23
C PRO A 131 22.42 -28.33 10.86
N ASP A 132 22.05 -28.25 12.15
CA ASP A 132 21.46 -29.38 12.89
C ASP A 132 19.93 -29.37 12.80
N LEU A 133 19.31 -28.19 12.87
CA LEU A 133 17.86 -28.00 12.82
C LEU A 133 17.32 -27.99 11.38
N GLY A 134 18.15 -27.66 10.40
CA GLY A 134 17.73 -27.18 9.08
C GLY A 134 17.36 -25.70 9.12
N GLY A 135 16.64 -25.22 8.10
CA GLY A 135 16.31 -23.80 8.00
C GLY A 135 14.85 -23.51 7.67
N GLY A 136 14.47 -22.27 7.94
CA GLY A 136 13.16 -21.71 7.66
C GLY A 136 13.26 -20.48 6.76
N LEU A 137 12.20 -20.25 6.01
CA LEU A 137 11.95 -19.01 5.27
C LEU A 137 10.50 -18.63 5.50
N ALA A 138 10.24 -17.43 5.99
CA ALA A 138 8.92 -16.84 6.08
C ALA A 138 8.89 -15.51 5.31
N TRP A 139 7.73 -15.15 4.77
CA TRP A 139 7.51 -13.85 4.14
C TRP A 139 6.11 -13.31 4.43
N VAL A 140 5.98 -12.00 4.45
CA VAL A 140 4.74 -11.26 4.72
C VAL A 140 4.61 -10.08 3.78
N ASP A 141 3.43 -9.90 3.20
CA ASP A 141 3.01 -8.63 2.61
C ASP A 141 2.21 -7.87 3.66
N TYR A 142 2.84 -6.85 4.25
CA TYR A 142 2.24 -6.07 5.33
C TYR A 142 0.98 -5.32 4.87
N SER A 143 0.89 -5.00 3.57
CA SER A 143 -0.21 -4.22 2.98
C SER A 143 -1.48 -5.03 2.73
N THR A 144 -1.36 -6.36 2.60
CA THR A 144 -2.52 -7.26 2.42
C THR A 144 -2.76 -8.17 3.63
N GLY A 145 -1.78 -8.25 4.55
CA GLY A 145 -1.75 -9.18 5.66
C GLY A 145 -1.45 -10.63 5.26
N THR A 146 -1.18 -10.89 3.98
CA THR A 146 -0.84 -12.23 3.49
C THR A 146 0.56 -12.62 3.94
N TRP A 147 0.70 -13.80 4.53
CA TRP A 147 2.01 -14.31 4.92
C TRP A 147 2.03 -15.83 4.94
N SER A 148 3.21 -16.38 4.65
CA SER A 148 3.44 -17.82 4.50
C SER A 148 4.93 -18.11 4.67
N GLY A 149 5.30 -19.38 4.58
CA GLY A 149 6.69 -19.79 4.68
C GLY A 149 6.88 -21.28 4.54
N LEU A 150 8.13 -21.73 4.52
CA LEU A 150 8.48 -23.15 4.48
C LEU A 150 9.68 -23.45 5.37
N GLN A 151 9.79 -24.72 5.76
CA GLN A 151 11.00 -25.28 6.37
C GLN A 151 11.65 -26.24 5.37
N SER A 152 12.98 -26.26 5.32
CA SER A 152 13.75 -27.18 4.48
C SER A 152 15.01 -27.64 5.21
N LYS A 153 15.41 -28.89 4.95
CA LYS A 153 16.72 -29.44 5.34
C LYS A 153 17.83 -29.09 4.34
N THR A 154 17.51 -28.30 3.31
CA THR A 154 18.46 -27.92 2.26
C THR A 154 18.46 -26.41 2.10
N GLU A 155 19.59 -25.79 2.42
CA GLU A 155 19.75 -24.32 2.44
C GLU A 155 19.48 -23.71 1.06
N ALA A 156 20.00 -24.36 0.02
CA ALA A 156 19.83 -23.91 -1.36
C ALA A 156 18.34 -23.78 -1.75
N THR A 157 17.47 -24.64 -1.23
CA THR A 157 16.02 -24.55 -1.45
C THR A 157 15.44 -23.28 -0.85
N LEU A 158 15.87 -22.88 0.35
CA LEU A 158 15.40 -21.65 0.99
C LEU A 158 15.85 -20.42 0.20
N TRP A 159 17.10 -20.38 -0.25
CA TRP A 159 17.60 -19.29 -1.10
C TRP A 159 16.86 -19.21 -2.44
N GLN A 160 16.56 -20.35 -3.09
CA GLN A 160 15.76 -20.38 -4.32
C GLN A 160 14.36 -19.81 -4.09
N TRP A 161 13.69 -20.17 -3.00
CA TRP A 161 12.38 -19.62 -2.65
C TRP A 161 12.44 -18.14 -2.29
N LEU A 162 13.48 -17.69 -1.58
CA LEU A 162 13.68 -16.28 -1.26
C LEU A 162 13.75 -15.45 -2.56
N VAL A 163 14.54 -15.90 -3.53
CA VAL A 163 14.67 -15.22 -4.83
C VAL A 163 13.35 -15.23 -5.60
N LYS A 164 12.66 -16.38 -5.62
CA LYS A 164 11.35 -16.54 -6.27
C LYS A 164 10.29 -15.59 -5.70
N MET A 165 10.27 -15.40 -4.38
CA MET A 165 9.36 -14.47 -3.72
C MET A 165 9.78 -13.00 -3.90
N ASN A 166 11.05 -12.75 -4.28
CA ASN A 166 11.60 -11.42 -4.56
C ASN A 166 11.20 -10.34 -3.53
N PRO A 167 11.43 -10.55 -2.22
CA PRO A 167 11.11 -9.57 -1.21
C PRO A 167 11.91 -8.28 -1.38
N ARG A 168 11.30 -7.16 -0.96
CA ARG A 168 11.94 -5.84 -0.93
C ARG A 168 12.91 -5.68 0.22
N GLU A 169 12.74 -6.47 1.26
CA GLU A 169 13.60 -6.50 2.43
C GLU A 169 13.70 -7.90 3.01
N VAL A 170 14.88 -8.28 3.49
CA VAL A 170 15.17 -9.61 4.04
C VAL A 170 15.85 -9.47 5.40
N LEU A 171 15.26 -10.10 6.41
CA LEU A 171 15.82 -10.23 7.74
C LEU A 171 16.70 -11.46 7.81
N LEU A 172 17.94 -11.29 8.21
CA LEU A 172 18.89 -12.37 8.46
C LEU A 172 19.49 -12.25 9.86
N THR A 173 20.02 -13.34 10.39
CA THR A 173 20.88 -13.25 11.58
C THR A 173 22.20 -12.56 11.22
N GLU A 174 22.89 -12.01 12.22
CA GLU A 174 24.24 -11.43 12.06
C GLU A 174 25.25 -12.45 11.48
N ALA A 175 25.12 -13.72 11.87
CA ALA A 175 26.01 -14.79 11.45
C ALA A 175 25.64 -15.40 10.07
N GLN A 176 24.42 -15.21 9.58
CA GLN A 176 23.97 -15.82 8.33
C GLN A 176 24.69 -15.23 7.12
N ALA A 177 25.52 -16.05 6.47
CA ALA A 177 26.18 -15.69 5.24
C ALA A 177 25.17 -15.58 4.08
N LEU A 178 25.40 -14.59 3.22
CA LEU A 178 24.67 -14.45 1.96
C LEU A 178 25.43 -15.25 0.88
N PRO A 179 24.77 -16.07 0.05
CA PRO A 179 25.42 -16.71 -1.09
C PRO A 179 26.04 -15.66 -2.02
N VAL A 180 27.22 -15.97 -2.58
CA VAL A 180 27.94 -15.05 -3.50
C VAL A 180 27.08 -14.65 -4.70
N SER A 181 26.23 -15.56 -5.19
CA SER A 181 25.29 -15.29 -6.29
C SER A 181 24.24 -14.22 -5.95
N LEU A 182 24.06 -13.87 -4.68
CA LEU A 182 23.11 -12.88 -4.20
C LEU A 182 23.80 -11.61 -3.69
N ASP A 183 25.05 -11.33 -4.06
CA ASP A 183 25.76 -10.13 -3.61
C ASP A 183 25.00 -8.82 -3.89
N ASP A 184 24.25 -8.74 -4.99
CA ASP A 184 23.41 -7.59 -5.35
C ASP A 184 22.21 -7.39 -4.40
N TRP A 185 21.90 -8.37 -3.55
CA TRP A 185 20.84 -8.28 -2.55
C TRP A 185 21.29 -7.58 -1.26
N LYS A 186 22.59 -7.34 -1.06
CA LYS A 186 23.13 -6.67 0.14
C LYS A 186 22.33 -5.41 0.56
N PRO A 187 21.88 -4.52 -0.34
CA PRO A 187 21.07 -3.35 0.03
C PRO A 187 19.69 -3.68 0.61
N ARG A 188 19.18 -4.90 0.39
CA ARG A 188 17.89 -5.38 0.91
C ARG A 188 18.02 -6.15 2.22
N ILE A 189 19.25 -6.44 2.68
CA ILE A 189 19.49 -7.27 3.85
C ILE A 189 19.55 -6.41 5.11
N SER A 190 18.70 -6.74 6.08
CA SER A 190 18.73 -6.22 7.45
C SER A 190 19.19 -7.33 8.39
N ARG A 191 20.29 -7.09 9.12
CA ARG A 191 20.89 -8.09 10.02
C ARG A 191 20.53 -7.82 11.46
N TYR A 192 20.11 -8.86 12.17
CA TYR A 192 19.67 -8.76 13.55
C TYR A 192 20.24 -9.87 14.46
N PRO A 193 20.43 -9.58 15.76
CA PRO A 193 20.85 -10.59 16.72
C PRO A 193 19.83 -11.74 16.82
N GLN A 194 20.32 -12.97 16.72
CA GLN A 194 19.46 -14.16 16.75
C GLN A 194 18.62 -14.24 18.02
N LYS A 195 19.18 -13.91 19.20
CA LYS A 195 18.47 -13.97 20.49
C LYS A 195 17.32 -12.97 20.61
N SER A 196 17.31 -11.91 19.80
CA SER A 196 16.32 -10.83 19.91
C SER A 196 15.21 -10.95 18.87
N TYR A 197 15.53 -11.45 17.67
CA TYR A 197 14.56 -11.56 16.57
C TYR A 197 14.21 -13.02 16.23
N PHE A 198 15.20 -13.91 16.20
CA PHE A 198 15.04 -15.31 15.78
C PHE A 198 14.99 -16.28 16.98
N ASP A 199 14.51 -15.80 18.13
CA ASP A 199 14.39 -16.61 19.34
C ASP A 199 13.21 -17.58 19.23
N GLY A 200 13.47 -18.88 19.26
CA GLY A 200 12.46 -19.92 19.07
C GLY A 200 11.39 -19.91 20.16
N PRO A 201 11.76 -20.02 21.45
CA PRO A 201 10.79 -19.96 22.55
C PRO A 201 9.97 -18.68 22.57
N GLY A 202 10.60 -17.50 22.39
CA GLY A 202 9.90 -16.23 22.30
C GLY A 202 8.98 -16.11 21.09
N ALA A 203 9.35 -16.69 19.95
CA ALA A 203 8.53 -16.70 18.74
C ALA A 203 7.19 -17.41 18.92
N VAL A 204 7.13 -18.51 19.68
CA VAL A 204 5.89 -19.26 19.93
C VAL A 204 4.83 -18.35 20.54
N ALA A 205 5.14 -17.68 21.65
CA ALA A 205 4.19 -16.82 22.34
C ALA A 205 3.69 -15.68 21.44
N LYS A 206 4.58 -15.09 20.64
CA LYS A 206 4.22 -14.03 19.67
C LYS A 206 3.28 -14.53 18.59
N ILE A 207 3.56 -15.69 17.99
CA ILE A 207 2.71 -16.27 16.93
C ILE A 207 1.32 -16.58 17.47
N LEU A 208 1.23 -17.23 18.65
CA LEU A 208 -0.07 -17.57 19.25
C LEU A 208 -0.89 -16.32 19.55
N SER A 209 -0.26 -15.28 20.10
CA SER A 209 -0.90 -13.98 20.36
C SER A 209 -1.36 -13.28 19.08
N ALA A 210 -0.48 -13.18 18.08
CA ALA A 210 -0.78 -12.51 16.82
C ALA A 210 -1.88 -13.21 16.00
N GLN A 211 -1.99 -14.53 16.13
CA GLN A 211 -2.96 -15.35 15.38
C GLN A 211 -4.23 -15.68 16.16
N GLY A 212 -4.28 -15.37 17.47
CA GLY A 212 -5.42 -15.67 18.32
C GLY A 212 -5.71 -17.17 18.45
N VAL A 213 -4.68 -18.02 18.39
CA VAL A 213 -4.80 -19.49 18.48
C VAL A 213 -4.12 -20.03 19.73
N ALA A 214 -4.61 -21.17 20.23
CA ALA A 214 -4.09 -21.79 21.45
C ALA A 214 -2.81 -22.63 21.24
N SER A 215 -2.56 -23.11 20.02
CA SER A 215 -1.40 -23.95 19.72
C SER A 215 -0.89 -23.77 18.29
N LEU A 216 0.39 -24.10 18.08
CA LEU A 216 1.04 -24.06 16.76
C LEU A 216 0.50 -25.14 15.80
N THR A 217 -0.07 -26.22 16.33
CA THR A 217 -0.66 -27.30 15.53
C THR A 217 -1.80 -26.79 14.65
N THR A 218 -2.58 -25.81 15.11
CA THR A 218 -3.66 -25.18 14.32
C THR A 218 -3.11 -24.45 13.07
N LEU A 219 -1.84 -24.05 13.10
CA LEU A 219 -1.15 -23.34 12.01
C LEU A 219 -0.17 -24.25 11.26
N ASP A 220 -0.18 -25.56 11.52
CA ASP A 220 0.78 -26.52 10.96
C ASP A 220 2.26 -26.11 11.19
N LEU A 221 2.57 -25.66 12.41
CA LEU A 221 3.91 -25.14 12.79
C LEU A 221 4.64 -25.95 13.88
N ASP A 222 3.98 -26.93 14.49
CA ASP A 222 4.49 -27.67 15.64
C ASP A 222 5.76 -28.49 15.35
N ASP A 223 5.89 -29.03 14.14
CA ASP A 223 7.08 -29.75 13.67
C ASP A 223 8.06 -28.89 12.84
N LYS A 224 7.86 -27.56 12.83
CA LYS A 224 8.62 -26.61 11.99
C LYS A 224 9.39 -25.54 12.79
N PRO A 225 10.29 -25.93 13.71
CA PRO A 225 10.96 -25.01 14.63
C PRO A 225 11.81 -23.93 13.95
N ALA A 226 12.41 -24.20 12.78
CA ALA A 226 13.18 -23.19 12.05
C ALA A 226 12.26 -22.16 11.37
N LEU A 227 11.09 -22.59 10.88
CA LEU A 227 10.07 -21.69 10.34
C LEU A 227 9.45 -20.82 11.44
N VAL A 228 9.18 -21.39 12.62
CA VAL A 228 8.70 -20.66 13.80
C VAL A 228 9.63 -19.49 14.15
N ARG A 229 10.96 -19.69 14.11
CA ARG A 229 11.93 -18.61 14.33
C ARG A 229 11.82 -17.48 13.30
N CYS A 230 11.59 -17.82 12.03
CA CYS A 230 11.42 -16.81 10.97
C CYS A 230 10.13 -16.02 11.15
N CYS A 231 9.02 -16.69 11.49
CA CYS A 231 7.76 -16.02 11.80
C CYS A 231 7.91 -15.07 13.01
N GLY A 232 8.59 -15.52 14.08
CA GLY A 232 8.88 -14.67 15.24
C GLY A 232 9.73 -13.44 14.90
N ALA A 233 10.71 -13.59 14.00
CA ALA A 233 11.54 -12.48 13.53
C ALA A 233 10.73 -11.45 12.75
N LEU A 234 9.85 -11.90 11.84
CA LEU A 234 8.94 -11.02 11.11
C LEU A 234 8.02 -10.26 12.07
N LEU A 235 7.35 -10.95 13.00
CA LEU A 235 6.44 -10.31 13.96
C LEU A 235 7.17 -9.29 14.83
N THR A 236 8.35 -9.65 15.35
CA THR A 236 9.18 -8.75 16.16
C THR A 236 9.59 -7.51 15.36
N TYR A 237 9.97 -7.67 14.10
CA TYR A 237 10.35 -6.55 13.25
C TYR A 237 9.15 -5.64 12.93
N LEU A 238 7.98 -6.22 12.63
CA LEU A 238 6.76 -5.47 12.39
C LEU A 238 6.33 -4.67 13.63
N GLU A 239 6.33 -5.28 14.82
CA GLU A 239 6.01 -4.60 16.09
C GLU A 239 6.95 -3.40 16.34
N LEU A 240 8.26 -3.59 16.15
CA LEU A 240 9.25 -2.56 16.43
C LEU A 240 9.21 -1.41 15.41
N THR A 241 8.97 -1.70 14.14
CA THR A 241 8.95 -0.71 13.06
C THR A 241 7.61 0.01 12.96
N GLN A 242 6.50 -0.71 13.08
CA GLN A 242 5.16 -0.15 12.90
C GLN A 242 4.57 0.42 14.20
N LYS A 243 5.14 0.06 15.35
CA LYS A 243 4.70 0.48 16.70
C LYS A 243 3.23 0.16 16.95
N GLN A 244 2.76 -0.95 16.38
CA GLN A 244 1.37 -1.41 16.41
C GLN A 244 1.32 -2.94 16.47
N GLU A 245 0.20 -3.46 16.93
CA GLU A 245 -0.09 -4.88 16.90
C GLU A 245 -0.35 -5.36 15.47
N THR A 246 -0.13 -6.66 15.22
CA THR A 246 -0.18 -7.26 13.87
C THR A 246 -1.48 -8.04 13.63
N HIS A 247 -2.59 -7.62 14.26
CA HIS A 247 -3.88 -8.32 14.20
C HIS A 247 -4.51 -8.38 12.80
N HIS A 248 -4.08 -7.54 11.86
CA HIS A 248 -4.54 -7.61 10.47
C HIS A 248 -3.87 -8.72 9.67
N LEU A 249 -2.82 -9.39 10.17
CA LEU A 249 -2.24 -10.51 9.45
C LEU A 249 -3.27 -11.64 9.32
N ARG A 250 -3.37 -12.19 8.11
CA ARG A 250 -4.27 -13.33 7.83
C ARG A 250 -3.80 -14.56 8.62
N PRO A 251 -4.63 -15.63 8.71
CA PRO A 251 -4.17 -16.91 9.23
C PRO A 251 -2.89 -17.37 8.50
N PHE A 252 -1.84 -17.67 9.26
CA PHE A 252 -0.61 -18.21 8.72
C PHE A 252 -0.87 -19.61 8.17
N SER A 253 -0.37 -19.86 6.97
CA SER A 253 -0.36 -21.20 6.38
C SER A 253 1.02 -21.48 5.81
N PRO A 254 1.71 -22.55 6.25
CA PRO A 254 2.92 -23.02 5.58
C PRO A 254 2.64 -23.34 4.11
N LEU A 255 3.64 -23.11 3.27
CA LEU A 255 3.59 -23.42 1.86
C LEU A 255 3.71 -24.93 1.65
N ASN A 256 2.74 -25.51 0.94
CA ASN A 256 2.78 -26.91 0.55
C ASN A 256 3.53 -27.10 -0.78
N LEU A 257 4.81 -27.51 -0.71
CA LEU A 257 5.66 -27.77 -1.88
C LEU A 257 5.12 -28.86 -2.82
N SER A 258 4.26 -29.76 -2.33
CA SER A 258 3.66 -30.83 -3.14
C SER A 258 2.51 -30.33 -4.03
N ALA A 259 1.87 -29.22 -3.67
CA ALA A 259 0.67 -28.70 -4.35
C ALA A 259 0.99 -27.85 -5.59
N THR A 260 2.21 -27.29 -5.68
CA THR A 260 2.59 -26.33 -6.72
C THR A 260 3.84 -26.75 -7.48
N LEU A 261 3.95 -26.37 -8.75
CA LEU A 261 5.16 -26.55 -9.56
C LEU A 261 6.30 -25.66 -9.04
N LEU A 262 7.48 -26.27 -8.86
CA LEU A 262 8.69 -25.52 -8.55
C LEU A 262 9.30 -25.00 -9.85
N LEU A 263 9.08 -23.71 -10.10
CA LEU A 263 9.83 -22.95 -11.10
C LEU A 263 11.05 -22.33 -10.40
N ASP A 264 12.25 -22.69 -10.85
CA ASP A 264 13.48 -22.05 -10.39
C ASP A 264 13.66 -20.67 -11.07
N GLU A 265 14.54 -19.84 -10.48
CA GLU A 265 14.80 -18.49 -11.00
C GLU A 265 15.30 -18.51 -12.45
N ILE A 266 16.14 -19.49 -12.80
CA ILE A 266 16.72 -19.62 -14.14
C ILE A 266 15.60 -19.86 -15.16
N THR A 267 14.64 -20.73 -14.84
CA THR A 267 13.48 -21.02 -15.66
C THR A 267 12.57 -19.79 -15.74
N GLU A 268 12.22 -19.16 -14.63
CA GLU A 268 11.40 -17.93 -14.62
C GLU A 268 12.01 -16.83 -15.51
N ARG A 269 13.32 -16.61 -15.39
CA ARG A 269 14.06 -15.61 -16.18
C ARG A 269 14.13 -15.99 -17.65
N ASN A 270 14.43 -17.26 -17.97
CA ASN A 270 14.54 -17.72 -19.35
C ASN A 270 13.19 -17.76 -20.08
N LEU A 271 12.09 -17.96 -19.34
CA LEU A 271 10.73 -17.86 -19.85
C LEU A 271 10.19 -16.42 -19.87
N GLU A 272 10.96 -15.46 -19.34
CA GLU A 272 10.64 -14.03 -19.29
C GLU A 272 9.23 -13.79 -18.72
N LEU A 273 8.88 -14.50 -17.63
CA LEU A 273 7.52 -14.49 -17.08
C LEU A 273 7.10 -13.07 -16.67
N PHE A 274 7.93 -12.38 -15.90
CA PHE A 274 7.63 -11.04 -15.37
C PHE A 274 8.60 -9.96 -15.86
N ARG A 275 9.82 -10.36 -16.27
CA ARG A 275 10.87 -9.45 -16.73
C ARG A 275 11.57 -10.04 -17.95
N THR A 276 12.02 -9.17 -18.85
CA THR A 276 12.87 -9.58 -19.97
C THR A 276 14.26 -9.98 -19.47
N MET A 277 15.06 -10.61 -20.33
CA MET A 277 16.46 -10.94 -20.04
C MET A 277 17.30 -9.71 -19.61
N ASP A 278 16.99 -8.53 -20.18
CA ASP A 278 17.62 -7.25 -19.82
C ASP A 278 17.06 -6.64 -18.50
N GLY A 279 16.20 -7.36 -17.78
CA GLY A 279 15.62 -6.94 -16.50
C GLY A 279 14.46 -5.95 -16.59
N ARG A 280 13.98 -5.59 -17.78
CA ARG A 280 12.88 -4.64 -17.97
C ARG A 280 11.52 -5.30 -17.74
N LYS A 281 10.60 -4.56 -17.14
CA LYS A 281 9.17 -4.93 -17.06
C LYS A 281 8.43 -4.51 -18.34
N GLY A 282 7.29 -5.13 -18.61
CA GLY A 282 6.35 -4.68 -19.64
C GLY A 282 6.49 -5.44 -20.97
N ARG A 283 6.61 -4.71 -22.08
CA ARG A 283 6.55 -5.31 -23.43
C ARG A 283 7.62 -6.40 -23.60
N GLY A 284 7.18 -7.60 -24.00
CA GLY A 284 8.08 -8.73 -24.20
C GLY A 284 8.15 -9.71 -23.02
N THR A 285 7.23 -9.63 -22.06
CA THR A 285 7.09 -10.62 -20.99
C THR A 285 5.77 -11.38 -21.11
N LEU A 286 5.69 -12.58 -20.51
CA LEU A 286 4.42 -13.32 -20.46
C LEU A 286 3.34 -12.54 -19.70
N TRP A 287 3.74 -11.89 -18.60
CA TRP A 287 2.88 -11.05 -17.78
C TRP A 287 2.11 -10.02 -18.62
N GLN A 288 2.78 -9.33 -19.54
CA GLN A 288 2.17 -8.31 -20.39
C GLN A 288 1.14 -8.87 -21.38
N VAL A 289 1.25 -10.15 -21.74
CA VAL A 289 0.29 -10.84 -22.61
C VAL A 289 -0.92 -11.33 -21.82
N LEU A 290 -0.68 -11.90 -20.63
CA LEU A 290 -1.69 -12.54 -19.78
C LEU A 290 -2.51 -11.55 -18.95
N ASP A 291 -1.88 -10.52 -18.38
CA ASP A 291 -2.55 -9.63 -17.44
C ASP A 291 -3.59 -8.75 -18.16
N GLN A 292 -4.85 -9.15 -18.01
CA GLN A 292 -6.04 -8.39 -18.41
C GLN A 292 -6.92 -8.06 -17.19
N THR A 293 -6.37 -8.17 -15.97
CA THR A 293 -7.09 -7.88 -14.73
C THR A 293 -7.36 -6.38 -14.61
N GLN A 294 -8.50 -6.01 -14.05
CA GLN A 294 -8.94 -4.62 -13.87
C GLN A 294 -8.63 -4.09 -12.47
N THR A 295 -8.47 -4.97 -11.49
CA THR A 295 -8.23 -4.65 -10.08
C THR A 295 -6.77 -4.95 -9.68
N PRO A 296 -6.20 -4.17 -8.74
CA PRO A 296 -4.88 -4.44 -8.16
C PRO A 296 -4.76 -5.83 -7.52
N MET A 297 -5.76 -6.23 -6.73
CA MET A 297 -5.84 -7.53 -6.07
C MET A 297 -5.96 -8.71 -7.05
N GLY A 298 -6.71 -8.55 -8.15
CA GLY A 298 -6.74 -9.53 -9.24
C GLY A 298 -5.37 -9.71 -9.90
N GLY A 299 -4.65 -8.61 -10.13
CA GLY A 299 -3.26 -8.64 -10.59
C GLY A 299 -2.35 -9.44 -9.66
N ARG A 300 -2.32 -9.09 -8.36
CA ARG A 300 -1.50 -9.83 -7.37
C ARG A 300 -1.83 -11.32 -7.32
N LEU A 301 -3.10 -11.68 -7.40
CA LEU A 301 -3.52 -13.09 -7.44
C LEU A 301 -3.03 -13.80 -8.71
N LEU A 302 -3.11 -13.16 -9.87
CA LEU A 302 -2.57 -13.71 -11.13
C LEU A 302 -1.06 -13.90 -11.04
N GLU A 303 -0.32 -12.93 -10.50
CA GLU A 303 1.13 -13.03 -10.32
C GLU A 303 1.47 -14.23 -9.42
N SER A 304 0.78 -14.34 -8.28
CA SER A 304 0.97 -15.44 -7.34
C SER A 304 0.73 -16.81 -8.00
N ARG A 305 -0.34 -16.95 -8.79
CA ARG A 305 -0.66 -18.18 -9.53
C ARG A 305 0.38 -18.52 -10.60
N LEU A 306 0.95 -17.51 -11.29
CA LEU A 306 2.01 -17.73 -12.27
C LEU A 306 3.34 -18.13 -11.63
N ARG A 307 3.65 -17.58 -10.43
CA ARG A 307 4.80 -18.03 -9.64
C ARG A 307 4.60 -19.43 -9.08
N GLN A 308 3.36 -19.83 -8.81
CA GLN A 308 3.03 -21.08 -8.14
C GLN A 308 1.95 -21.87 -8.89
N PRO A 309 2.23 -22.39 -10.10
CA PRO A 309 1.25 -23.15 -10.87
C PRO A 309 0.76 -24.38 -10.10
N TYR A 310 -0.54 -24.66 -10.15
CA TYR A 310 -1.12 -25.82 -9.48
C TYR A 310 -0.64 -27.14 -10.12
N LYS A 311 -0.47 -28.18 -9.29
CA LYS A 311 -0.25 -29.57 -9.74
C LYS A 311 -1.52 -30.41 -9.73
N ASP A 312 -2.48 -30.06 -8.87
CA ASP A 312 -3.72 -30.80 -8.70
C ASP A 312 -4.71 -30.51 -9.86
N LEU A 313 -5.16 -31.57 -10.53
CA LEU A 313 -6.08 -31.49 -11.66
C LEU A 313 -7.42 -30.84 -11.29
N ALA A 314 -7.94 -31.07 -10.08
CA ALA A 314 -9.23 -30.50 -9.68
C ALA A 314 -9.16 -28.98 -9.57
N SER A 315 -8.07 -28.45 -9.01
CA SER A 315 -7.79 -27.01 -8.91
C SER A 315 -7.65 -26.37 -10.29
N ILE A 316 -6.95 -27.03 -11.22
CA ILE A 316 -6.78 -26.55 -12.60
C ILE A 316 -8.13 -26.57 -13.33
N ALA A 317 -8.89 -27.67 -13.23
CA ALA A 317 -10.20 -27.81 -13.88
C ALA A 317 -11.20 -26.76 -13.41
N SER A 318 -11.25 -26.49 -12.10
CA SER A 318 -12.07 -25.42 -11.53
C SER A 318 -11.74 -24.05 -12.12
N CYS A 319 -10.46 -23.74 -12.32
CA CYS A 319 -10.03 -22.51 -12.99
C CYS A 319 -10.44 -22.50 -14.47
N GLN A 320 -10.23 -23.61 -15.20
CA GLN A 320 -10.61 -23.72 -16.61
C GLN A 320 -12.12 -23.54 -16.82
N ASP A 321 -12.96 -24.08 -15.95
CA ASP A 321 -14.41 -23.97 -16.07
C ASP A 321 -14.88 -22.52 -15.91
N MET A 322 -14.30 -21.78 -14.97
CA MET A 322 -14.55 -20.34 -14.81
C MET A 322 -14.13 -19.54 -16.05
N VAL A 323 -12.93 -19.80 -16.57
CA VAL A 323 -12.42 -19.11 -17.76
C VAL A 323 -13.26 -19.45 -18.99
N ALA A 324 -13.61 -20.71 -19.20
CA ALA A 324 -14.43 -21.15 -20.33
C ALA A 324 -15.84 -20.52 -20.31
N PHE A 325 -16.44 -20.42 -19.12
CA PHE A 325 -17.71 -19.75 -18.93
C PHE A 325 -17.68 -18.27 -19.36
N PHE A 326 -16.74 -17.48 -18.84
CA PHE A 326 -16.62 -16.07 -19.23
C PHE A 326 -16.10 -15.87 -20.65
N HIS A 327 -15.34 -16.84 -21.18
CA HIS A 327 -14.94 -16.84 -22.58
C HIS A 327 -16.18 -16.92 -23.47
N ALA A 328 -17.14 -17.80 -23.17
CA ALA A 328 -18.36 -17.97 -23.97
C ALA A 328 -19.31 -16.76 -23.92
N GLN A 329 -19.25 -15.91 -22.90
CA GLN A 329 -20.22 -14.83 -22.66
C GLN A 329 -19.60 -13.43 -22.85
N ASP A 330 -19.52 -12.96 -24.10
CA ASP A 330 -18.84 -11.70 -24.44
C ASP A 330 -19.45 -10.46 -23.77
N ALA A 331 -20.78 -10.35 -23.76
CA ALA A 331 -21.48 -9.21 -23.15
C ALA A 331 -21.31 -9.17 -21.62
N LEU A 332 -21.46 -10.32 -20.95
CA LEU A 332 -21.23 -10.43 -19.51
C LEU A 332 -19.78 -10.08 -19.17
N ARG A 333 -18.81 -10.67 -19.88
CA ARG A 333 -17.39 -10.42 -19.66
C ARG A 333 -17.03 -8.94 -19.77
N GLU A 334 -17.48 -8.24 -20.81
CA GLU A 334 -17.18 -6.81 -20.95
C GLU A 334 -17.90 -5.97 -19.88
N SER A 335 -19.15 -6.28 -19.55
CA SER A 335 -19.87 -5.61 -18.46
C SER A 335 -19.14 -5.76 -17.12
N LEU A 336 -18.72 -6.97 -16.76
CA LEU A 336 -17.98 -7.22 -15.51
C LEU A 336 -16.67 -6.44 -15.49
N ARG A 337 -15.93 -6.38 -16.60
CA ARG A 337 -14.69 -5.59 -16.68
C ARG A 337 -14.93 -4.11 -16.44
N GLN A 338 -16.01 -3.53 -16.96
CA GLN A 338 -16.35 -2.11 -16.74
C GLN A 338 -16.68 -1.82 -15.28
N HIS A 339 -17.37 -2.73 -14.59
CA HIS A 339 -17.64 -2.60 -13.17
C HIS A 339 -16.38 -2.82 -12.32
N LEU A 340 -15.58 -3.85 -12.61
CA LEU A 340 -14.33 -4.14 -11.90
C LEU A 340 -13.31 -3.00 -12.01
N LYS A 341 -13.29 -2.21 -13.09
CA LYS A 341 -12.46 -0.99 -13.19
C LYS A 341 -12.77 0.06 -12.13
N GLN A 342 -13.99 0.07 -11.59
CA GLN A 342 -14.45 1.03 -10.59
C GLN A 342 -14.18 0.52 -9.15
N VAL A 343 -13.80 -0.75 -9.01
CA VAL A 343 -13.43 -1.37 -7.74
C VAL A 343 -12.01 -0.93 -7.38
N TYR A 344 -11.87 -0.29 -6.23
CA TYR A 344 -10.56 0.07 -5.69
C TYR A 344 -9.89 -1.13 -5.00
N ASP A 345 -8.63 -0.97 -4.59
CA ASP A 345 -7.85 -2.01 -3.93
C ASP A 345 -8.36 -2.31 -2.52
N LEU A 346 -9.44 -3.10 -2.42
CA LEU A 346 -10.12 -3.39 -1.17
C LEU A 346 -9.21 -4.08 -0.15
N GLU A 347 -8.25 -4.91 -0.61
CA GLU A 347 -7.27 -5.57 0.28
C GLU A 347 -6.40 -4.56 1.05
N ARG A 348 -5.81 -3.60 0.34
CA ARG A 348 -4.94 -2.58 0.93
C ARG A 348 -5.73 -1.50 1.67
N LEU A 349 -6.88 -1.11 1.14
CA LEU A 349 -7.77 -0.12 1.76
C LEU A 349 -8.19 -0.54 3.17
N CYS A 350 -8.75 -1.75 3.32
CA CYS A 350 -9.21 -2.21 4.63
C CYS A 350 -8.04 -2.46 5.59
N THR A 351 -6.88 -2.83 5.08
CA THR A 351 -5.66 -2.93 5.90
C THR A 351 -5.25 -1.57 6.45
N ARG A 352 -5.22 -0.51 5.62
CA ARG A 352 -4.93 0.87 6.08
C ARG A 352 -5.94 1.35 7.12
N ILE A 353 -7.22 1.03 6.95
CA ILE A 353 -8.27 1.38 7.91
C ILE A 353 -8.01 0.65 9.24
N ALA A 354 -7.75 -0.65 9.21
CA ALA A 354 -7.55 -1.48 10.40
C ALA A 354 -6.28 -1.11 11.19
N VAL A 355 -5.22 -0.69 10.52
CA VAL A 355 -3.95 -0.28 11.17
C VAL A 355 -3.89 1.24 11.47
N ASN A 356 -5.02 1.95 11.38
CA ASN A 356 -5.12 3.39 11.68
C ASN A 356 -4.18 4.26 10.81
N ARG A 357 -3.98 3.88 9.54
CA ARG A 357 -3.16 4.60 8.54
C ARG A 357 -3.97 5.07 7.33
N CYS A 358 -5.30 5.10 7.45
CA CYS A 358 -6.19 5.59 6.41
C CYS A 358 -6.30 7.12 6.39
N THR A 359 -6.69 7.62 5.22
CA THR A 359 -7.04 9.01 4.92
C THR A 359 -8.53 9.09 4.55
N PRO A 360 -9.15 10.29 4.52
CA PRO A 360 -10.55 10.41 4.08
C PRO A 360 -10.78 9.86 2.66
N ARG A 361 -9.77 9.97 1.79
CA ARG A 361 -9.81 9.40 0.43
C ARG A 361 -10.00 7.88 0.43
N ASP A 362 -9.48 7.16 1.42
CA ASP A 362 -9.67 5.71 1.54
C ASP A 362 -11.15 5.37 1.81
N PHE A 363 -11.86 6.20 2.58
CA PHE A 363 -13.31 6.05 2.79
C PHE A 363 -14.11 6.36 1.53
N SER A 364 -13.72 7.39 0.76
CA SER A 364 -14.34 7.64 -0.56
C SER A 364 -14.15 6.44 -1.50
N ALA A 365 -12.95 5.84 -1.53
CA ALA A 365 -12.65 4.66 -2.34
C ALA A 365 -13.44 3.41 -1.88
N LEU A 366 -13.63 3.25 -0.56
CA LEU A 366 -14.46 2.18 0.00
C LEU A 366 -15.93 2.37 -0.40
N ILE A 367 -16.51 3.56 -0.23
CA ILE A 367 -17.88 3.86 -0.65
C ILE A 367 -18.07 3.57 -2.14
N ALA A 368 -17.15 4.04 -2.98
CA ALA A 368 -17.20 3.81 -4.42
C ALA A 368 -17.18 2.30 -4.75
N THR A 369 -16.33 1.53 -4.08
CA THR A 369 -16.25 0.08 -4.25
C THR A 369 -17.56 -0.60 -3.83
N LEU A 370 -18.07 -0.30 -2.64
CA LEU A 370 -19.31 -0.89 -2.12
C LEU A 370 -20.53 -0.55 -2.97
N THR A 371 -20.55 0.63 -3.59
CA THR A 371 -21.62 1.06 -4.51
C THR A 371 -21.71 0.18 -5.75
N VAL A 372 -20.59 -0.40 -6.21
CA VAL A 372 -20.51 -1.20 -7.43
C VAL A 372 -20.86 -2.68 -7.20
N LEU A 373 -20.72 -3.20 -5.97
CA LEU A 373 -20.90 -4.62 -5.66
C LEU A 373 -22.29 -5.18 -6.03
N PRO A 374 -23.42 -4.48 -5.78
CA PRO A 374 -24.74 -4.99 -6.15
C PRO A 374 -24.88 -5.21 -7.66
N ALA A 375 -24.39 -4.27 -8.48
CA ALA A 375 -24.47 -4.38 -9.93
C ALA A 375 -23.61 -5.54 -10.47
N LEU A 376 -22.46 -5.81 -9.86
CA LEU A 376 -21.65 -7.00 -10.15
C LEU A 376 -22.40 -8.29 -9.80
N GLN A 377 -23.01 -8.35 -8.62
CA GLN A 377 -23.77 -9.50 -8.16
C GLN A 377 -24.95 -9.80 -9.11
N ASP A 378 -25.72 -8.78 -9.46
CA ASP A 378 -26.88 -8.91 -10.35
C ASP A 378 -26.48 -9.41 -11.74
N ALA A 379 -25.40 -8.87 -12.31
CA ALA A 379 -24.89 -9.30 -13.60
C ALA A 379 -24.48 -10.79 -13.60
N LEU A 380 -23.90 -11.27 -12.50
CA LEU A 380 -23.51 -12.67 -12.34
C LEU A 380 -24.69 -13.59 -12.04
N ALA A 381 -25.67 -13.12 -11.27
CA ALA A 381 -26.84 -13.92 -10.87
C ALA A 381 -27.77 -14.24 -12.05
N GLN A 382 -27.77 -13.39 -13.09
CA GLN A 382 -28.55 -13.59 -14.31
C GLN A 382 -27.89 -14.58 -15.30
N ALA A 383 -26.67 -15.04 -15.00
CA ALA A 383 -25.92 -15.88 -15.92
C ALA A 383 -26.34 -17.35 -15.82
N ASP A 384 -26.88 -17.89 -16.90
CA ASP A 384 -27.26 -19.30 -16.99
C ASP A 384 -26.02 -20.21 -16.95
N GLN A 385 -26.18 -21.41 -16.37
CA GLN A 385 -25.14 -22.45 -16.32
C GLN A 385 -23.84 -22.04 -15.61
N ALA A 386 -23.94 -21.17 -14.60
CA ALA A 386 -22.80 -20.76 -13.76
C ALA A 386 -22.00 -21.98 -13.20
N PRO A 387 -20.66 -22.01 -13.34
CA PRO A 387 -19.82 -23.06 -12.77
C PRO A 387 -19.97 -23.17 -11.24
N ALA A 388 -19.64 -24.34 -10.68
CA ALA A 388 -19.76 -24.58 -9.24
C ALA A 388 -19.03 -23.54 -8.40
N ARG A 389 -17.80 -23.16 -8.81
CA ARG A 389 -17.00 -22.15 -8.12
C ARG A 389 -17.69 -20.77 -8.08
N LEU A 390 -18.26 -20.32 -9.21
CA LEU A 390 -19.02 -19.07 -9.26
C LEU A 390 -20.26 -19.11 -8.36
N ARG A 391 -20.99 -20.24 -8.33
CA ARG A 391 -22.13 -20.41 -7.44
C ARG A 391 -21.74 -20.32 -5.97
N THR A 392 -20.61 -20.92 -5.58
CA THR A 392 -20.07 -20.78 -4.22
C THR A 392 -19.72 -19.33 -3.90
N MET A 393 -19.07 -18.62 -4.83
CA MET A 393 -18.74 -17.19 -4.66
C MET A 393 -19.99 -16.34 -4.47
N LEU A 394 -21.05 -16.58 -5.26
CA LEU A 394 -22.33 -15.86 -5.15
C LEU A 394 -23.08 -16.17 -3.85
N ALA A 395 -22.97 -17.39 -3.32
CA ALA A 395 -23.60 -17.78 -2.06
C ALA A 395 -23.00 -17.07 -0.85
N THR A 396 -21.72 -16.69 -0.91
CA THR A 396 -21.02 -15.95 0.15
C THR A 396 -20.81 -14.48 -0.20
N TRP A 397 -21.46 -13.98 -1.26
CA TRP A 397 -21.32 -12.60 -1.70
C TRP A 397 -21.96 -11.64 -0.70
N ASP A 398 -21.20 -10.66 -0.25
CA ASP A 398 -21.65 -9.66 0.72
C ASP A 398 -21.44 -8.26 0.15
N ASN A 399 -22.54 -7.54 -0.07
CA ASN A 399 -22.50 -6.15 -0.54
C ASN A 399 -22.17 -5.15 0.58
N ALA A 400 -22.09 -5.60 1.83
CA ALA A 400 -21.88 -4.77 3.02
C ALA A 400 -22.80 -3.55 3.07
N VAL A 401 -24.09 -3.76 2.79
CA VAL A 401 -25.11 -2.70 2.65
C VAL A 401 -25.22 -1.87 3.93
N ASP A 402 -25.05 -2.49 5.08
CA ASP A 402 -25.00 -1.85 6.39
C ASP A 402 -23.86 -0.83 6.49
N VAL A 403 -22.64 -1.21 6.11
CA VAL A 403 -21.49 -0.30 6.14
C VAL A 403 -21.58 0.77 5.06
N HIS A 404 -22.04 0.40 3.86
CA HIS A 404 -22.29 1.38 2.79
C HIS A 404 -23.29 2.45 3.21
N THR A 405 -24.38 2.04 3.87
CA THR A 405 -25.41 2.95 4.38
C THR A 405 -24.85 3.85 5.47
N LEU A 406 -24.13 3.29 6.45
CA LEU A 406 -23.47 4.04 7.51
C LEU A 406 -22.55 5.13 6.94
N LEU A 407 -21.66 4.75 6.02
CA LEU A 407 -20.71 5.68 5.41
C LEU A 407 -21.41 6.75 4.57
N SER A 408 -22.42 6.35 3.80
CA SER A 408 -23.19 7.27 2.96
C SER A 408 -24.02 8.25 3.79
N GLN A 409 -24.46 7.89 4.98
CA GLN A 409 -25.17 8.82 5.88
C GLN A 409 -24.22 9.72 6.66
N ALA A 410 -23.04 9.21 7.03
CA ALA A 410 -22.07 9.93 7.83
C ALA A 410 -21.27 10.96 7.04
N LEU A 411 -20.66 10.54 5.92
CA LEU A 411 -19.58 11.26 5.27
C LEU A 411 -20.08 12.19 4.15
N ALA A 412 -19.48 13.38 4.05
CA ALA A 412 -19.77 14.33 2.98
C ALA A 412 -19.38 13.77 1.60
N ASP A 413 -20.04 14.25 0.53
CA ASP A 413 -19.79 13.78 -0.84
C ASP A 413 -18.37 14.04 -1.32
N SER A 414 -17.79 15.16 -0.88
CA SER A 414 -16.42 15.56 -1.18
C SER A 414 -15.63 15.67 0.11
N LEU A 415 -14.82 14.66 0.41
CA LEU A 415 -14.01 14.63 1.62
C LEU A 415 -12.73 15.46 1.46
N PRO A 416 -12.32 16.20 2.51
CA PRO A 416 -11.04 16.90 2.55
C PRO A 416 -9.86 15.91 2.48
N PRO A 417 -8.66 16.35 2.06
CA PRO A 417 -7.48 15.49 2.02
C PRO A 417 -6.95 15.09 3.40
N VAL A 418 -7.19 15.92 4.42
CA VAL A 418 -6.67 15.74 5.78
C VAL A 418 -7.82 15.67 6.78
N ILE A 419 -7.77 14.69 7.68
CA ILE A 419 -8.79 14.45 8.70
C ILE A 419 -8.98 15.64 9.67
N THR A 420 -7.96 16.47 9.85
CA THR A 420 -7.97 17.60 10.81
C THR A 420 -8.49 18.90 10.22
N ASP A 421 -8.75 18.95 8.91
CA ASP A 421 -9.15 20.19 8.24
C ASP A 421 -10.65 20.50 8.39
N GLY A 422 -11.45 19.51 8.79
CA GLY A 422 -12.91 19.62 8.93
C GLY A 422 -13.65 19.50 7.59
N GLY A 423 -14.97 19.39 7.63
CA GLY A 423 -15.81 19.12 6.45
C GLY A 423 -15.93 17.63 6.09
N LEU A 424 -15.70 16.72 7.05
CA LEU A 424 -15.78 15.28 6.85
C LEU A 424 -17.21 14.74 6.85
N PHE A 425 -18.08 15.33 7.67
CA PHE A 425 -19.42 14.80 7.95
C PHE A 425 -20.52 15.63 7.32
N ARG A 426 -21.65 14.97 7.04
CA ARG A 426 -22.89 15.60 6.58
C ARG A 426 -23.64 16.24 7.75
N LEU A 427 -24.40 17.29 7.43
CA LEU A 427 -25.43 17.82 8.33
C LEU A 427 -26.47 16.74 8.65
N GLY A 428 -26.85 16.64 9.92
CA GLY A 428 -27.82 15.67 10.44
C GLY A 428 -27.21 14.39 10.98
N TYR A 429 -25.88 14.20 10.89
CA TYR A 429 -25.22 13.01 11.44
C TYR A 429 -25.00 13.09 12.96
N ASP A 430 -24.61 14.26 13.47
CA ASP A 430 -24.37 14.49 14.90
C ASP A 430 -24.95 15.84 15.31
N PRO A 431 -25.95 15.90 16.21
CA PRO A 431 -26.60 17.15 16.59
C PRO A 431 -25.65 18.20 17.19
N VAL A 432 -24.58 17.76 17.87
CA VAL A 432 -23.58 18.67 18.44
C VAL A 432 -22.75 19.29 17.33
N LEU A 433 -22.30 18.48 16.36
CA LEU A 433 -21.61 18.95 15.18
C LEU A 433 -22.47 19.90 14.35
N ASP A 434 -23.76 19.59 14.15
CA ASP A 434 -24.69 20.43 13.42
C ASP A 434 -24.77 21.84 14.03
N GLY A 435 -24.93 21.93 15.36
CA GLY A 435 -24.91 23.21 16.06
C GLY A 435 -23.58 23.97 15.91
N LEU A 436 -22.45 23.26 15.86
CA LEU A 436 -21.12 23.86 15.63
C LEU A 436 -20.96 24.35 14.17
N ILE A 437 -21.51 23.62 13.19
CA ILE A 437 -21.55 24.04 11.78
C ILE A 437 -22.37 25.32 11.66
N GLU A 438 -23.59 25.34 12.22
CA GLU A 438 -24.45 26.53 12.21
C GLU A 438 -23.77 27.75 12.87
N LEU A 439 -23.10 27.56 14.01
CA LEU A 439 -22.34 28.63 14.66
C LEU A 439 -21.21 29.18 13.79
N THR A 440 -20.52 28.31 13.05
CA THR A 440 -19.42 28.71 12.17
C THR A 440 -19.95 29.47 10.95
N ASP A 441 -21.02 28.95 10.32
CA ASP A 441 -21.65 29.57 9.15
C ASP A 441 -22.29 30.92 9.49
N ASN A 442 -22.97 31.01 10.64
CA ASN A 442 -23.52 32.27 11.16
C ASN A 442 -22.42 33.29 11.47
N GLY A 443 -21.27 32.84 11.99
CA GLY A 443 -20.09 33.68 12.22
C GLY A 443 -19.53 34.26 10.92
N GLU A 444 -19.41 33.44 9.87
CA GLU A 444 -18.98 33.92 8.54
C GLU A 444 -19.98 34.90 7.93
N ALA A 445 -21.28 34.65 8.07
CA ALA A 445 -22.32 35.56 7.63
C ALA A 445 -22.26 36.90 8.39
N ALA A 446 -22.01 36.87 9.70
CA ALA A 446 -21.82 38.06 10.52
C ALA A 446 -20.60 38.87 10.09
N LEU A 447 -19.47 38.22 9.74
CA LEU A 447 -18.29 38.90 9.20
C LEU A 447 -18.58 39.62 7.88
N ARG A 448 -19.36 39.00 6.99
CA ARG A 448 -19.79 39.62 5.73
C ARG A 448 -20.70 40.82 5.99
N SER A 449 -21.66 40.68 6.90
CA SER A 449 -22.56 41.78 7.28
C SER A 449 -21.79 42.94 7.91
N MET A 450 -20.81 42.66 8.77
CA MET A 450 -19.96 43.68 9.39
C MET A 450 -19.14 44.43 8.35
N LEU A 451 -18.56 43.74 7.35
CA LEU A 451 -17.84 44.40 6.26
C LEU A 451 -18.74 45.38 5.49
N GLU A 452 -19.97 44.97 5.16
CA GLU A 452 -20.91 45.83 4.43
C GLU A 452 -21.39 47.01 5.28
N GLN A 453 -21.63 46.80 6.58
CA GLN A 453 -21.96 47.87 7.52
C GLN A 453 -20.82 48.89 7.63
N GLU A 454 -19.57 48.43 7.75
CA GLU A 454 -18.39 49.29 7.84
C GLU A 454 -18.15 50.07 6.53
N ARG A 455 -18.35 49.44 5.37
CA ARG A 455 -18.28 50.11 4.06
C ARG A 455 -19.29 51.24 3.95
N ALA A 456 -20.52 51.03 4.41
CA ALA A 456 -21.60 52.00 4.32
C ALA A 456 -21.48 53.11 5.37
N ALA A 457 -21.17 52.77 6.63
CA ALA A 457 -21.09 53.74 7.73
C ALA A 457 -19.89 54.68 7.61
N SER A 458 -18.78 54.18 7.05
CA SER A 458 -17.51 54.92 6.96
C SER A 458 -17.25 55.52 5.57
N ASP A 459 -18.15 55.35 4.59
CA ASP A 459 -17.98 55.73 3.18
C ASP A 459 -16.68 55.17 2.55
N LEU A 460 -16.38 53.89 2.84
CA LEU A 460 -15.17 53.19 2.42
C LEU A 460 -15.49 52.02 1.46
N PRO A 461 -15.92 52.26 0.22
CA PRO A 461 -16.47 51.23 -0.67
C PRO A 461 -15.47 50.14 -1.10
N ARG A 462 -14.15 50.39 -0.97
CA ARG A 462 -13.09 49.41 -1.31
C ARG A 462 -12.45 48.77 -0.07
N LEU A 463 -13.02 48.96 1.13
CA LEU A 463 -12.57 48.26 2.33
C LEU A 463 -12.65 46.76 2.09
N LYS A 464 -11.60 46.02 2.43
CA LYS A 464 -11.56 44.57 2.30
C LYS A 464 -11.43 43.92 3.67
N LEU A 465 -12.15 42.83 3.89
CA LEU A 465 -11.85 41.93 4.99
C LEU A 465 -10.79 40.93 4.52
N GLY A 466 -9.71 40.81 5.28
CA GLY A 466 -8.65 39.82 5.06
C GLY A 466 -8.41 39.00 6.32
N TYR A 467 -7.68 37.90 6.17
CA TYR A 467 -7.24 37.04 7.29
C TYR A 467 -5.75 36.73 7.15
N THR A 468 -5.03 36.71 8.27
CA THR A 468 -3.66 36.17 8.36
C THR A 468 -3.52 35.33 9.62
N LYS A 469 -2.71 34.27 9.57
CA LYS A 469 -2.41 33.45 10.76
C LYS A 469 -1.78 34.23 11.93
N VAL A 470 -1.15 35.38 11.67
CA VAL A 470 -0.42 36.17 12.68
C VAL A 470 -1.33 37.17 13.40
N PHE A 471 -2.22 37.84 12.66
CA PHE A 471 -3.03 38.94 13.20
C PHE A 471 -4.54 38.67 13.21
N GLY A 472 -4.97 37.52 12.70
CA GLY A 472 -6.39 37.22 12.62
C GLY A 472 -7.09 37.88 11.45
N TYR A 473 -8.38 38.15 11.63
CA TYR A 473 -9.17 38.94 10.68
C TYR A 473 -8.82 40.43 10.80
N TYR A 474 -8.78 41.13 9.67
CA TYR A 474 -8.50 42.57 9.63
C TYR A 474 -9.24 43.24 8.49
N PHE A 475 -9.49 44.53 8.65
CA PHE A 475 -9.88 45.41 7.56
C PHE A 475 -8.64 45.98 6.88
N GLU A 476 -8.59 45.90 5.55
CA GLU A 476 -7.52 46.44 4.72
C GLU A 476 -8.02 47.66 3.95
N LEU A 477 -7.34 48.79 4.16
CA LEU A 477 -7.59 50.06 3.49
C LEU A 477 -6.45 50.35 2.50
N SER A 478 -6.78 50.73 1.27
CA SER A 478 -5.75 51.11 0.29
C SER A 478 -5.25 52.54 0.53
N LYS A 479 -3.92 52.73 0.54
CA LYS A 479 -3.33 54.08 0.64
C LYS A 479 -3.70 54.99 -0.55
N ALA A 480 -4.09 54.40 -1.68
CA ALA A 480 -4.53 55.14 -2.86
C ALA A 480 -5.89 55.86 -2.65
N GLN A 481 -6.67 55.48 -1.64
CA GLN A 481 -7.96 56.12 -1.36
C GLN A 481 -7.84 57.42 -0.55
N GLN A 482 -6.69 57.70 0.08
CA GLN A 482 -6.48 58.86 0.97
C GLN A 482 -7.64 59.12 1.95
N ALA A 483 -8.34 58.07 2.37
CA ALA A 483 -9.45 58.16 3.30
C ALA A 483 -8.92 58.04 4.74
N GLU A 484 -9.41 58.88 5.65
CA GLU A 484 -9.08 58.75 7.06
C GLU A 484 -9.79 57.53 7.65
N PRO A 485 -9.06 56.66 8.39
CA PRO A 485 -9.68 55.53 9.05
C PRO A 485 -10.61 56.00 10.18
N PRO A 486 -11.75 55.32 10.41
CA PRO A 486 -12.65 55.63 11.52
C PRO A 486 -11.95 55.58 12.89
N ALA A 487 -12.46 56.33 13.87
CA ALA A 487 -11.82 56.43 15.19
C ALA A 487 -11.75 55.10 15.95
N HIS A 488 -12.68 54.16 15.71
CA HIS A 488 -12.71 52.84 16.33
C HIS A 488 -11.78 51.83 15.67
N PHE A 489 -11.10 52.19 14.57
CA PHE A 489 -10.15 51.31 13.89
C PHE A 489 -8.78 51.35 14.58
N ILE A 490 -8.35 50.19 15.09
CA ILE A 490 -7.06 50.04 15.75
C ILE A 490 -6.06 49.52 14.71
N ARG A 491 -5.09 50.37 14.32
CA ARG A 491 -4.09 50.01 13.30
C ARG A 491 -3.19 48.88 13.79
N ARG A 492 -3.00 47.84 12.96
CA ARG A 492 -2.15 46.67 13.24
C ARG A 492 -0.89 46.60 12.40
N GLN A 493 -0.98 46.90 11.11
CA GLN A 493 0.14 46.77 10.20
C GLN A 493 0.07 47.81 9.09
N THR A 494 1.22 48.37 8.72
CA THR A 494 1.35 49.27 7.56
C THR A 494 2.12 48.53 6.46
N LEU A 495 1.51 48.40 5.28
CA LEU A 495 2.14 47.84 4.08
C LEU A 495 2.53 48.96 3.12
N VAL A 496 3.25 48.60 2.05
CA VAL A 496 3.67 49.55 1.01
C VAL A 496 2.46 50.26 0.39
N ASN A 497 1.38 49.53 0.09
CA ASN A 497 0.20 50.03 -0.63
C ASN A 497 -1.11 50.06 0.20
N ALA A 498 -1.09 49.58 1.44
CA ALA A 498 -2.29 49.43 2.26
C ALA A 498 -1.98 49.56 3.76
N GLU A 499 -3.03 49.78 4.55
CA GLU A 499 -2.99 49.74 6.01
C GLU A 499 -4.03 48.75 6.52
N ARG A 500 -3.68 47.99 7.57
CA ARG A 500 -4.53 46.96 8.17
C ARG A 500 -4.97 47.38 9.56
N TYR A 501 -6.26 47.22 9.84
CA TYR A 501 -6.92 47.63 11.08
C TYR A 501 -7.76 46.50 11.65
N ILE A 502 -8.00 46.55 12.96
CA ILE A 502 -8.95 45.69 13.67
C ILE A 502 -9.93 46.57 14.46
N THR A 503 -11.07 46.00 14.84
CA THR A 503 -12.02 46.61 15.80
C THR A 503 -12.23 45.64 16.97
N GLU A 504 -12.71 46.12 18.12
CA GLU A 504 -13.04 45.24 19.25
C GLU A 504 -14.13 44.25 18.89
N GLU A 505 -15.13 44.68 18.12
CA GLU A 505 -16.23 43.84 17.66
C GLU A 505 -15.73 42.74 16.71
N LEU A 506 -14.86 43.08 15.75
CA LEU A 506 -14.24 42.11 14.84
C LEU A 506 -13.42 41.08 15.64
N LYS A 507 -12.68 41.53 16.66
CA LYS A 507 -11.88 40.65 17.51
C LYS A 507 -12.74 39.68 18.32
N ASN A 508 -13.84 40.16 18.91
CA ASN A 508 -14.77 39.30 19.66
C ASN A 508 -15.45 38.26 18.74
N LEU A 509 -15.85 38.68 17.54
CA LEU A 509 -16.44 37.78 16.55
C LEU A 509 -15.41 36.74 16.07
N GLU A 510 -14.17 37.15 15.85
CA GLU A 510 -13.06 36.25 15.53
C GLU A 510 -12.80 35.23 16.63
N GLU A 511 -12.70 35.65 17.90
CA GLU A 511 -12.44 34.74 19.03
C GLU A 511 -13.54 33.67 19.14
N ASN A 512 -14.80 34.06 18.95
CA ASN A 512 -15.94 33.14 18.95
C ASN A 512 -15.91 32.18 17.75
N LEU A 513 -15.63 32.68 16.54
CA LEU A 513 -15.59 31.88 15.32
C LEU A 513 -14.43 30.88 15.34
N LEU A 514 -13.24 31.30 15.76
CA LEU A 514 -12.10 30.41 15.93
C LEU A 514 -12.38 29.33 16.96
N SER A 515 -12.99 29.68 18.10
CA SER A 515 -13.39 28.70 19.12
C SER A 515 -14.41 27.69 18.58
N ALA A 516 -15.40 28.13 17.82
CA ALA A 516 -16.39 27.25 17.20
C ALA A 516 -15.76 26.34 16.13
N SER A 517 -14.90 26.88 15.28
CA SER A 517 -14.15 26.13 14.27
C SER A 517 -13.24 25.06 14.89
N ASP A 518 -12.50 25.40 15.95
CA ASP A 518 -11.62 24.44 16.64
C ASP A 518 -12.44 23.32 17.30
N LYS A 519 -13.57 23.66 17.95
CA LYS A 519 -14.50 22.67 18.52
C LYS A 519 -15.11 21.78 17.44
N ARG A 520 -15.49 22.35 16.29
CA ARG A 520 -16.01 21.61 15.13
C ARG A 520 -14.99 20.58 14.67
N LYS A 521 -13.75 21.00 14.42
CA LYS A 521 -12.66 20.11 13.96
C LYS A 521 -12.36 19.01 14.97
N ALA A 522 -12.33 19.34 16.26
CA ALA A 522 -12.15 18.34 17.32
C ALA A 522 -13.30 17.31 17.33
N ARG A 523 -14.55 17.77 17.23
CA ARG A 523 -15.73 16.89 17.18
C ARG A 523 -15.74 16.00 15.94
N GLU A 524 -15.44 16.56 14.77
CA GLU A 524 -15.32 15.77 13.54
C GLU A 524 -14.20 14.71 13.65
N TYR A 525 -13.06 15.06 14.25
CA TYR A 525 -11.98 14.10 14.48
C TYR A 525 -12.42 12.94 15.39
N GLU A 526 -13.11 13.23 16.51
CA GLU A 526 -13.68 12.20 17.39
C GLU A 526 -14.64 11.27 16.66
N LEU A 527 -15.59 11.85 15.91
CA LEU A 527 -16.57 11.09 15.13
C LEU A 527 -15.88 10.23 14.06
N PHE A 528 -14.82 10.75 13.43
CA PHE A 528 -14.07 10.00 12.42
C PHE A 528 -13.30 8.83 13.04
N VAL A 529 -12.71 9.01 14.21
CA VAL A 529 -12.03 7.92 14.95
C VAL A 529 -13.01 6.80 15.27
N ALA A 530 -14.20 7.14 15.80
CA ALA A 530 -15.24 6.16 16.10
C ALA A 530 -15.75 5.45 14.83
N LEU A 531 -16.01 6.20 13.75
CA LEU A 531 -16.44 5.65 12.47
C LEU A 531 -15.40 4.68 11.88
N ARG A 532 -14.12 5.04 11.97
CA ARG A 532 -13.01 4.20 11.52
C ARG A 532 -12.95 2.89 12.29
N GLU A 533 -13.11 2.93 13.62
CA GLU A 533 -13.13 1.73 14.46
C GLU A 533 -14.29 0.80 14.10
N GLU A 534 -15.48 1.35 13.88
CA GLU A 534 -16.64 0.58 13.41
C GLU A 534 -16.35 -0.10 12.06
N VAL A 535 -15.84 0.65 11.08
CA VAL A 535 -15.50 0.09 9.74
C VAL A 535 -14.36 -0.93 9.83
N ALA A 536 -13.37 -0.71 10.69
CA ALA A 536 -12.27 -1.64 10.91
C ALA A 536 -12.77 -3.00 11.46
N SER A 537 -13.84 -3.01 12.26
CA SER A 537 -14.45 -4.25 12.78
C SER A 537 -15.00 -5.17 11.69
N HIS A 538 -15.33 -4.62 10.52
CA HIS A 538 -15.83 -5.38 9.36
C HIS A 538 -14.74 -5.86 8.40
N ARG A 539 -13.46 -5.72 8.78
CA ARG A 539 -12.32 -6.08 7.93
C ARG A 539 -12.43 -7.48 7.31
N GLU A 540 -12.80 -8.49 8.08
CA GLU A 540 -12.87 -9.87 7.58
C GLU A 540 -13.92 -10.04 6.47
N ARG A 541 -15.04 -9.32 6.55
CA ARG A 541 -16.06 -9.28 5.47
C ARG A 541 -15.48 -8.69 4.20
N PHE A 542 -14.75 -7.58 4.33
CA PHE A 542 -14.11 -6.94 3.18
C PHE A 542 -12.99 -7.78 2.58
N MET A 543 -12.19 -8.48 3.39
CA MET A 543 -11.17 -9.40 2.89
C MET A 543 -11.77 -10.59 2.17
N ALA A 544 -12.86 -11.17 2.68
CA ALA A 544 -13.59 -12.22 2.00
C ALA A 544 -14.10 -11.74 0.62
N MET A 545 -14.70 -10.55 0.57
CA MET A 545 -15.17 -9.98 -0.69
C MET A 545 -14.01 -9.64 -1.65
N ALA A 546 -12.88 -9.12 -1.14
CA ALA A 546 -11.70 -8.82 -1.93
C ALA A 546 -11.13 -10.08 -2.61
N MET A 547 -11.10 -11.22 -1.91
CA MET A 547 -10.69 -12.50 -2.48
C MET A 547 -11.63 -12.97 -3.59
N ILE A 548 -12.95 -12.84 -3.40
CA ILE A 548 -13.96 -13.17 -4.42
C ILE A 548 -13.76 -12.29 -5.66
N LEU A 549 -13.60 -10.97 -5.48
CA LEU A 549 -13.39 -10.03 -6.59
C LEU A 549 -12.07 -10.30 -7.32
N ALA A 550 -10.99 -10.59 -6.59
CA ALA A 550 -9.71 -10.95 -7.20
C ALA A 550 -9.83 -12.23 -8.05
N GLU A 551 -10.48 -13.28 -7.53
CA GLU A 551 -10.67 -14.53 -8.27
C GLU A 551 -11.56 -14.34 -9.51
N LEU A 552 -12.63 -13.55 -9.38
CA LEU A 552 -13.50 -13.19 -10.49
C LEU A 552 -12.73 -12.43 -11.58
N ASP A 553 -11.95 -11.42 -11.20
CA ASP A 553 -11.18 -10.58 -12.11
C ASP A 553 -10.08 -11.38 -12.84
N VAL A 554 -9.43 -12.33 -12.16
CA VAL A 554 -8.49 -13.25 -12.81
C VAL A 554 -9.20 -14.12 -13.85
N ALA A 555 -10.35 -14.71 -13.51
CA ALA A 555 -11.10 -15.55 -14.46
C ALA A 555 -11.57 -14.76 -15.69
N VAL A 556 -12.15 -13.58 -15.46
CA VAL A 556 -12.59 -12.64 -16.51
C VAL A 556 -11.41 -12.14 -17.36
N GLY A 557 -10.29 -11.83 -16.72
CA GLY A 557 -9.06 -11.39 -17.38
C GLY A 557 -8.45 -12.48 -18.26
N LEU A 558 -8.32 -13.71 -17.76
CA LEU A 558 -7.82 -14.84 -18.54
C LEU A 558 -8.77 -15.19 -19.71
N ALA A 559 -10.08 -15.11 -19.50
CA ALA A 559 -11.06 -15.27 -20.58
C ALA A 559 -10.90 -14.19 -21.66
N GLN A 560 -10.63 -12.94 -21.25
CA GLN A 560 -10.35 -11.84 -22.17
C GLN A 560 -9.04 -12.06 -22.94
N ALA A 561 -7.99 -12.54 -22.27
CA ALA A 561 -6.72 -12.88 -22.91
C ALA A 561 -6.92 -14.00 -23.93
N ALA A 562 -7.65 -15.07 -23.56
CA ALA A 562 -7.95 -16.18 -24.45
C ALA A 562 -8.75 -15.74 -25.69
N ARG A 563 -9.74 -14.86 -25.54
CA ARG A 563 -10.47 -14.27 -26.69
C ARG A 563 -9.57 -13.43 -27.59
N LYS A 564 -8.72 -12.57 -26.98
CA LYS A 564 -7.85 -11.66 -27.72
C LYS A 564 -6.79 -12.41 -28.54
N TRP A 565 -6.23 -13.48 -27.98
CA TRP A 565 -5.13 -14.25 -28.57
C TRP A 565 -5.56 -15.56 -29.24
N ASP A 566 -6.87 -15.81 -29.27
CA ASP A 566 -7.47 -17.01 -29.86
C ASP A 566 -6.83 -18.28 -29.27
N TRP A 567 -6.86 -18.37 -27.94
CA TRP A 567 -6.38 -19.53 -27.19
C TRP A 567 -7.50 -20.54 -26.97
N THR A 568 -7.10 -21.78 -26.76
CA THR A 568 -8.00 -22.91 -26.58
C THR A 568 -7.83 -23.50 -25.19
N ARG A 569 -8.93 -23.99 -24.61
CA ARG A 569 -8.89 -24.75 -23.36
C ARG A 569 -8.10 -26.04 -23.57
N PRO A 570 -7.03 -26.31 -22.82
CA PRO A 570 -6.29 -27.57 -22.95
C PRO A 570 -7.06 -28.72 -22.27
N GLU A 571 -6.95 -29.90 -22.85
CA GLU A 571 -7.37 -31.16 -22.24
C GLU A 571 -6.26 -31.65 -21.30
N LEU A 572 -6.65 -32.16 -20.12
CA LEU A 572 -5.72 -32.59 -19.09
C LEU A 572 -5.90 -34.08 -18.83
N HIS A 573 -4.79 -34.77 -18.56
CA HIS A 573 -4.76 -36.17 -18.14
C HIS A 573 -3.69 -36.36 -17.06
N ASP A 574 -3.69 -37.53 -16.41
CA ASP A 574 -2.75 -37.92 -15.35
C ASP A 574 -1.44 -38.54 -15.88
N GLY A 575 -1.38 -38.86 -17.18
CA GLY A 575 -0.18 -39.33 -17.87
C GLY A 575 0.90 -38.26 -18.11
N LEU A 576 2.01 -38.69 -18.74
CA LEU A 576 3.16 -37.84 -19.07
C LEU A 576 3.16 -37.33 -20.51
N ASP A 577 2.15 -37.71 -21.29
CA ASP A 577 2.04 -37.36 -22.69
C ASP A 577 1.78 -35.85 -22.85
N ILE A 578 2.37 -35.26 -23.89
CA ILE A 578 2.17 -33.85 -24.24
C ILE A 578 1.87 -33.80 -25.73
N THR A 579 0.71 -33.29 -26.09
CA THR A 579 0.34 -33.03 -27.50
C THR A 579 -0.08 -31.58 -27.67
N ILE A 580 0.71 -30.83 -28.42
CA ILE A 580 0.46 -29.44 -28.80
C ILE A 580 0.23 -29.42 -30.31
N ARG A 581 -0.92 -28.89 -30.73
CA ARG A 581 -1.26 -28.70 -32.14
C ARG A 581 -1.33 -27.21 -32.47
N ALA A 582 -0.64 -26.80 -33.53
CA ALA A 582 -0.49 -25.42 -33.97
C ALA A 582 -0.14 -24.47 -32.80
N GLY A 583 0.77 -24.92 -31.92
CA GLY A 583 1.19 -24.19 -30.75
C GLY A 583 1.93 -22.92 -31.13
N ARG A 584 1.78 -21.88 -30.30
CA ARG A 584 2.35 -20.55 -30.53
C ARG A 584 3.02 -20.05 -29.26
N HIS A 585 4.19 -19.44 -29.41
CA HIS A 585 4.84 -18.76 -28.28
C HIS A 585 4.09 -17.46 -27.98
N PRO A 586 3.42 -17.33 -26.82
CA PRO A 586 2.47 -16.24 -26.56
C PRO A 586 3.12 -14.85 -26.63
N VAL A 587 4.34 -14.71 -26.08
CA VAL A 587 5.08 -13.44 -26.10
C VAL A 587 5.60 -13.06 -27.49
N VAL A 588 6.21 -14.00 -28.21
CA VAL A 588 6.76 -13.73 -29.55
C VAL A 588 5.64 -13.41 -30.53
N GLU A 589 4.52 -14.14 -30.48
CA GLU A 589 3.31 -13.83 -31.27
C GLU A 589 2.80 -12.42 -30.97
N ALA A 590 2.73 -12.03 -29.69
CA ALA A 590 2.28 -10.70 -29.30
C ALA A 590 3.18 -9.56 -29.81
N VAL A 591 4.48 -9.80 -29.94
CA VAL A 591 5.46 -8.80 -30.41
C VAL A 591 5.53 -8.74 -31.94
N GLN A 592 5.56 -9.89 -32.62
CA GLN A 592 5.71 -9.99 -34.08
C GLN A 592 4.38 -9.84 -34.82
N GLY A 593 3.26 -10.13 -34.15
CA GLY A 593 1.94 -10.19 -34.74
C GLY A 593 1.61 -11.58 -35.27
N ARG A 594 0.34 -11.97 -35.12
CA ARG A 594 -0.18 -13.30 -35.46
C ARG A 594 0.10 -13.71 -36.91
N ALA A 595 0.00 -12.78 -37.86
CA ALA A 595 0.22 -13.07 -39.29
C ALA A 595 1.68 -13.42 -39.63
N ALA A 596 2.64 -13.02 -38.80
CA ALA A 596 4.07 -13.27 -39.00
C ALA A 596 4.59 -14.49 -38.24
N TYR A 597 3.80 -15.05 -37.30
CA TYR A 597 4.22 -16.17 -36.48
C TYR A 597 3.83 -17.51 -37.11
N ILE A 598 4.77 -18.46 -37.16
CA ILE A 598 4.54 -19.81 -37.71
C ILE A 598 4.25 -20.77 -36.54
N PRO A 599 3.04 -21.34 -36.43
CA PRO A 599 2.69 -22.28 -35.37
C PRO A 599 3.38 -23.63 -35.56
N ASN A 600 3.66 -24.34 -34.46
CA ASN A 600 4.34 -25.64 -34.48
C ASN A 600 3.60 -26.70 -33.66
N ASP A 601 3.62 -27.93 -34.18
CA ASP A 601 3.15 -29.11 -33.46
C ASP A 601 4.27 -29.67 -32.58
N LEU A 602 3.92 -30.26 -31.44
CA LEU A 602 4.84 -30.97 -30.56
C LEU A 602 4.14 -32.16 -29.93
N THR A 603 4.74 -33.33 -30.04
CA THR A 603 4.26 -34.57 -29.42
C THR A 603 5.40 -35.19 -28.62
N VAL A 604 5.14 -35.48 -27.36
CA VAL A 604 5.98 -36.25 -26.46
C VAL A 604 5.09 -37.34 -25.87
N ASP A 605 5.46 -38.59 -26.09
CA ASP A 605 4.71 -39.76 -25.62
C ASP A 605 5.67 -40.85 -25.13
N ASP A 606 5.13 -41.99 -24.73
CA ASP A 606 5.92 -43.15 -24.30
C ASP A 606 6.89 -43.70 -25.36
N GLN A 607 6.64 -43.47 -26.64
CA GLN A 607 7.53 -43.90 -27.73
C GLN A 607 8.69 -42.90 -27.95
N GLY A 608 8.55 -41.65 -27.50
CA GLY A 608 9.45 -40.55 -27.83
C GLY A 608 9.64 -39.51 -26.72
N ARG A 609 10.04 -39.95 -25.52
CA ARG A 609 10.24 -39.05 -24.35
C ARG A 609 11.41 -38.05 -24.46
N LEU A 610 12.27 -38.19 -25.46
CA LEU A 610 13.42 -37.30 -25.71
C LEU A 610 13.40 -36.80 -27.15
N LEU A 611 13.30 -35.49 -27.32
CA LEU A 611 13.34 -34.82 -28.62
C LEU A 611 14.72 -34.22 -28.88
N ILE A 612 15.40 -34.63 -29.96
CA ILE A 612 16.66 -34.02 -30.42
C ILE A 612 16.33 -32.96 -31.48
N ILE A 613 16.33 -31.69 -31.09
CA ILE A 613 16.00 -30.57 -31.99
C ILE A 613 17.28 -30.03 -32.63
N THR A 614 17.43 -30.22 -33.94
CA THR A 614 18.55 -29.71 -34.75
C THR A 614 18.07 -28.69 -35.78
N GLY A 615 18.99 -27.88 -36.31
CA GLY A 615 18.69 -26.85 -37.30
C GLY A 615 19.66 -25.68 -37.25
N PRO A 616 19.69 -24.80 -38.27
CA PRO A 616 20.62 -23.67 -38.33
C PRO A 616 20.37 -22.66 -37.20
N ASN A 617 21.33 -21.75 -36.99
CA ASN A 617 21.12 -20.63 -36.06
C ASN A 617 19.94 -19.79 -36.53
N MET A 618 19.19 -19.22 -35.57
CA MET A 618 17.97 -18.43 -35.81
C MET A 618 16.78 -19.21 -36.38
N ALA A 619 16.85 -20.55 -36.47
CA ALA A 619 15.74 -21.40 -36.91
C ALA A 619 14.60 -21.59 -35.89
N GLY A 620 14.55 -20.81 -34.81
CA GLY A 620 13.47 -20.90 -33.80
C GLY A 620 13.56 -22.06 -32.80
N LYS A 621 14.68 -22.82 -32.76
CA LYS A 621 14.86 -23.97 -31.84
C LYS A 621 14.54 -23.64 -30.38
N SER A 622 15.15 -22.57 -29.84
CA SER A 622 14.91 -22.13 -28.45
C SER A 622 13.49 -21.61 -28.25
N THR A 623 12.88 -21.02 -29.29
CA THR A 623 11.49 -20.54 -29.24
C THR A 623 10.51 -21.68 -29.07
N ILE A 624 10.71 -22.82 -29.75
CA ILE A 624 9.85 -24.01 -29.60
C ILE A 624 9.95 -24.59 -28.19
N LEU A 625 11.17 -24.67 -27.62
CA LEU A 625 11.36 -25.18 -26.26
C LEU A 625 10.67 -24.28 -25.21
N ARG A 626 10.87 -22.95 -25.32
CA ARG A 626 10.20 -21.99 -24.42
C ARG A 626 8.70 -21.99 -24.61
N GLN A 627 8.21 -22.11 -25.85
CA GLN A 627 6.79 -22.24 -26.14
C GLN A 627 6.17 -23.43 -25.42
N ALA A 628 6.78 -24.62 -25.53
CA ALA A 628 6.28 -25.81 -24.86
C ALA A 628 6.22 -25.61 -23.33
N ALA A 629 7.28 -25.06 -22.74
CA ALA A 629 7.35 -24.75 -21.31
C ALA A 629 6.46 -23.60 -20.83
N LEU A 630 5.92 -22.77 -21.73
CA LEU A 630 4.96 -21.72 -21.41
C LEU A 630 3.50 -22.19 -21.55
N ILE A 631 3.27 -23.17 -22.43
CA ILE A 631 1.95 -23.78 -22.63
C ILE A 631 1.64 -24.76 -21.50
N CYS A 632 2.65 -25.54 -21.09
CA CYS A 632 2.62 -26.37 -19.89
C CYS A 632 2.83 -25.52 -18.63
#